data_AF-A0A6I2QMJ6-F1
#
_entry.id   AF-A0A6I2QMJ6-F1
#
_cell.length_a   1.000
_cell.length_b   1.000
_cell.length_c   1.000
_cell.angle_alpha   90.00
_cell.angle_beta   90.00
_cell.angle_gamma   90.00
#
_symmetry.space_group_name_H-M   'P 1'
#
loop_
_entity.id
_entity.type
_entity.pdbx_description
1 polymer ?
#
loop_
_entity_poly.entity_id
_entity_poly.type
_entity_poly.pdbx_seq_one_letter_code
_entity_poly.pdbx_strand_id
1 'polypeptide(L)'
;MTRKNTTLIKMIMLSIFVAIGVVISPILRVVGFCPTQHFVNIVCAVFLGPWYALLCATLIGIIRMSLMAIPPLALTGAVFGAFLSGVLYKRTNKLIMACIGEVIGTGIIGSIVSVPVMKFFFGKSNLTLFFYTPSFVLATLMGATVAFAFLKAMQKNKMLDKLKESING
;
A
#
# COMPACT_ATOMS: atom_id res chain seq x y z
N MET A 1 -21.00 -3.17 -19.73
CA MET A 1 -20.16 -2.27 -20.55
C MET A 1 -19.22 -3.13 -21.41
N THR A 2 -18.74 -2.65 -22.57
CA THR A 2 -17.71 -3.37 -23.34
C THR A 2 -16.41 -3.44 -22.54
N ARG A 3 -15.83 -4.63 -22.39
CA ARG A 3 -14.61 -4.98 -21.61
C ARG A 3 -13.43 -3.98 -21.71
N LYS A 4 -13.35 -3.23 -22.81
CA LYS A 4 -12.37 -2.14 -23.05
C LYS A 4 -12.53 -0.95 -22.08
N ASN A 5 -13.76 -0.55 -21.75
CA ASN A 5 -14.02 0.58 -20.86
C ASN A 5 -13.64 0.27 -19.40
N THR A 6 -13.89 -0.97 -18.97
CA THR A 6 -13.60 -1.44 -17.62
C THR A 6 -12.10 -1.45 -17.31
N THR A 7 -11.26 -1.87 -18.26
CA THR A 7 -9.80 -1.81 -18.13
C THR A 7 -9.29 -0.37 -18.08
N LEU A 8 -9.87 0.52 -18.91
CA LEU A 8 -9.49 1.93 -18.97
C LEU A 8 -9.80 2.64 -17.64
N ILE A 9 -10.96 2.37 -17.02
CA ILE A 9 -11.31 2.87 -15.68
C ILE A 9 -10.31 2.37 -14.62
N LYS A 10 -9.93 1.09 -14.65
CA LYS A 10 -8.91 0.53 -13.74
C LYS A 10 -7.57 1.24 -13.87
N MET A 11 -7.14 1.53 -15.10
CA MET A 11 -5.90 2.28 -15.35
C MET A 11 -5.99 3.73 -14.87
N ILE A 12 -7.13 4.41 -15.08
CA ILE A 12 -7.35 5.76 -14.56
C ILE A 12 -7.28 5.76 -13.03
N MET A 13 -8.01 4.86 -12.36
CA MET A 13 -7.98 4.77 -10.90
C MET A 13 -6.58 4.44 -10.37
N LEU A 14 -5.86 3.53 -11.03
CA LEU A 14 -4.47 3.24 -10.72
C LEU A 14 -3.62 4.51 -10.80
N SER A 15 -3.73 5.28 -11.89
CA SER A 15 -2.96 6.51 -12.08
C SER A 15 -3.26 7.56 -11.01
N ILE A 16 -4.54 7.68 -10.58
CA ILE A 16 -4.95 8.57 -9.49
C ILE A 16 -4.33 8.12 -8.17
N PHE A 17 -4.38 6.82 -7.83
CA PHE A 17 -3.74 6.32 -6.61
C PHE A 17 -2.22 6.53 -6.61
N VAL A 18 -1.57 6.32 -7.76
CA VAL A 18 -0.14 6.59 -7.91
C VAL A 18 0.16 8.08 -7.71
N ALA A 19 -0.60 8.97 -8.34
CA ALA A 19 -0.43 10.42 -8.19
C ALA A 19 -0.61 10.87 -6.73
N ILE A 20 -1.67 10.40 -6.06
CA ILE A 20 -1.92 10.67 -4.64
C ILE A 20 -0.75 10.15 -3.79
N GLY A 21 -0.32 8.92 -4.02
CA GLY A 21 0.78 8.30 -3.28
C GLY A 21 2.10 9.06 -3.44
N VAL A 22 2.39 9.56 -4.64
CA VAL A 22 3.62 10.33 -4.92
C VAL A 22 3.54 11.75 -4.36
N VAL A 23 2.46 12.49 -4.61
CA VAL A 23 2.34 13.92 -4.24
C VAL A 23 2.20 14.11 -2.72
N ILE A 24 1.46 13.22 -2.04
CA ILE A 24 1.27 13.33 -0.59
C ILE A 24 2.50 12.84 0.18
N SER A 25 3.33 11.98 -0.42
CA SER A 25 4.53 11.45 0.21
C SER A 25 5.42 12.50 0.88
N PRO A 26 5.84 13.61 0.24
CA PRO A 26 6.70 14.62 0.86
C PRO A 26 6.00 15.42 1.97
N ILE A 27 4.68 15.65 1.85
CA ILE A 27 3.91 16.50 2.79
C ILE A 27 3.70 15.81 4.14
N LEU A 28 3.49 14.49 4.13
CA LEU A 28 3.23 13.69 5.34
C LEU A 28 4.39 12.74 5.68
N ARG A 29 5.60 13.03 5.19
CA ARG A 29 6.81 12.30 5.54
C ARG A 29 7.32 12.73 6.92
N VAL A 30 6.77 12.10 7.96
CA VAL A 30 7.45 12.07 9.25
C VAL A 30 8.55 11.01 9.14
N VAL A 31 9.79 11.35 9.49
CA VAL A 31 10.91 10.39 9.44
C VAL A 31 10.57 9.17 10.31
N GLY A 32 10.42 8.00 9.69
CA GLY A 32 10.03 6.76 10.38
C GLY A 32 8.53 6.43 10.38
N PHE A 33 7.64 7.30 9.89
CA PHE A 33 6.20 7.06 9.78
C PHE A 33 5.68 7.49 8.40
N CYS A 34 5.19 6.55 7.59
CA CYS A 34 4.61 6.83 6.28
C CYS A 34 3.12 6.41 6.21
N PRO A 35 2.24 7.06 7.00
CA PRO A 35 0.84 6.63 7.15
C PRO A 35 0.06 6.68 5.84
N THR A 36 0.44 7.57 4.93
CA THR A 36 -0.22 7.81 3.64
C THR A 36 0.03 6.70 2.64
N GLN A 37 1.20 6.07 2.67
CA GLN A 37 1.52 4.96 1.78
C GLN A 37 0.71 3.72 2.12
N HIS A 38 0.63 3.38 3.42
CA HIS A 38 -0.18 2.25 3.89
C HIS A 38 -1.67 2.48 3.61
N PHE A 39 -2.15 3.73 3.76
CA PHE A 39 -3.50 4.11 3.38
C PHE A 39 -3.78 3.83 1.89
N VAL A 40 -2.94 4.36 0.99
CA VAL A 40 -3.11 4.18 -0.46
C VAL A 40 -3.03 2.71 -0.84
N ASN A 41 -2.12 1.94 -0.23
CA ASN A 41 -1.98 0.50 -0.46
C ASN A 41 -3.27 -0.26 -0.15
N ILE A 42 -3.84 -0.07 1.06
CA ILE A 42 -5.06 -0.77 1.49
C ILE A 42 -6.25 -0.36 0.62
N VAL A 43 -6.40 0.94 0.34
CA VAL A 43 -7.49 1.45 -0.48
C VAL A 43 -7.39 0.90 -1.90
N CYS A 44 -6.21 0.98 -2.53
CA CYS A 44 -5.95 0.43 -3.86
C CYS A 44 -6.19 -1.09 -3.90
N ALA A 45 -5.77 -1.82 -2.86
CA ALA A 45 -6.01 -3.25 -2.72
C ALA A 45 -7.50 -3.62 -2.65
N VAL A 46 -8.29 -2.81 -1.96
CA VAL A 46 -9.74 -3.02 -1.82
C VAL A 46 -10.51 -2.69 -3.11
N PHE A 47 -10.08 -1.67 -3.84
CA PHE A 47 -10.75 -1.24 -5.08
C PHE A 47 -10.32 -2.02 -6.33
N LEU A 48 -9.02 -2.21 -6.53
CA LEU A 48 -8.45 -2.76 -7.76
C LEU A 48 -7.94 -4.20 -7.61
N GLY A 49 -7.81 -4.70 -6.39
CA GLY A 49 -7.34 -6.04 -6.09
C GLY A 49 -5.81 -6.18 -6.04
N PRO A 50 -5.30 -7.40 -5.80
CA PRO A 50 -3.90 -7.63 -5.43
C PRO A 50 -2.88 -7.23 -6.50
N TRP A 51 -3.15 -7.53 -7.77
CA TRP A 51 -2.19 -7.26 -8.86
C TRP A 51 -2.05 -5.77 -9.16
N TYR A 52 -3.18 -5.05 -9.19
CA TYR A 52 -3.16 -3.60 -9.39
C TYR A 52 -2.60 -2.87 -8.18
N ALA A 53 -2.84 -3.36 -6.95
CA ALA A 53 -2.23 -2.81 -5.75
C ALA A 53 -0.71 -3.02 -5.71
N LEU A 54 -0.23 -4.20 -6.13
CA LEU A 54 1.20 -4.46 -6.30
C LEU A 54 1.81 -3.50 -7.33
N LEU A 55 1.16 -3.35 -8.48
CA LEU A 55 1.61 -2.42 -9.52
C LEU A 55 1.62 -0.97 -9.02
N CYS A 56 0.58 -0.54 -8.29
CA CYS A 56 0.47 0.78 -7.70
C CYS A 56 1.62 1.07 -6.73
N ALA A 57 1.84 0.17 -5.76
CA ALA A 57 2.91 0.30 -4.78
C ALA A 57 4.29 0.33 -5.44
N THR A 58 4.48 -0.47 -6.48
CA THR A 58 5.73 -0.51 -7.25
C THR A 58 5.97 0.80 -7.99
N LEU A 59 4.97 1.31 -8.71
CA LEU A 59 5.06 2.58 -9.44
C LEU A 59 5.33 3.76 -8.50
N ILE A 60 4.60 3.84 -7.37
CA ILE A 60 4.83 4.86 -6.35
C ILE A 60 6.27 4.79 -5.83
N GLY A 61 6.77 3.59 -5.52
CA GLY A 61 8.12 3.43 -5.01
C GLY A 61 9.20 3.79 -6.05
N ILE A 62 9.05 3.40 -7.31
CA ILE A 62 9.98 3.76 -8.40
C ILE A 62 10.03 5.29 -8.57
N ILE A 63 8.86 5.95 -8.65
CA ILE A 63 8.78 7.40 -8.82
C ILE A 63 9.42 8.13 -7.63
N ARG A 64 9.20 7.64 -6.41
CA ARG A 64 9.79 8.21 -5.20
C ARG A 64 11.29 7.99 -5.10
N MET A 65 11.79 6.85 -5.58
CA MET A 65 13.22 6.60 -5.66
C MET A 65 13.89 7.52 -6.68
N SER A 66 13.28 7.71 -7.85
CA SER A 66 13.87 8.51 -8.94
C SER A 66 13.77 10.02 -8.69
N LEU A 67 12.63 10.52 -8.19
CA LEU A 67 12.40 11.97 -8.04
C LEU A 67 12.73 12.51 -6.65
N MET A 68 12.61 11.68 -5.61
CA MET A 68 12.73 12.13 -4.22
C MET A 68 13.91 11.49 -3.47
N ALA A 69 14.75 10.72 -4.19
CA ALA A 69 15.91 10.00 -3.65
C ALA A 69 15.60 9.20 -2.36
N ILE A 70 14.37 8.66 -2.26
CA ILE A 70 13.95 7.88 -1.10
C ILE A 70 14.61 6.50 -1.20
N PRO A 71 15.18 5.97 -0.10
CA PRO A 71 15.81 4.67 -0.13
C PRO A 71 14.81 3.56 -0.52
N PRO A 72 15.27 2.50 -1.23
CA PRO A 72 14.43 1.39 -1.69
C PRO A 72 13.75 0.63 -0.55
N LEU A 73 14.16 0.88 0.69
CA LEU A 73 13.59 0.31 1.92
C LEU A 73 12.07 0.40 2.01
N ALA A 74 11.53 1.57 1.66
CA ALA A 74 10.10 1.82 1.72
C ALA A 74 9.33 1.17 0.55
N LEU A 75 10.02 0.86 -0.55
CA LEU A 75 9.46 0.13 -1.67
C LEU A 75 9.29 -1.34 -1.29
N THR A 76 10.35 -2.00 -0.81
CA THR A 76 10.34 -3.45 -0.56
C THR A 76 9.23 -3.86 0.41
N GLY A 77 9.01 -3.11 1.49
CA GLY A 77 7.90 -3.42 2.41
C GLY A 77 6.51 -3.18 1.81
N ALA A 78 6.33 -2.06 1.10
CA ALA A 78 5.03 -1.67 0.58
C ALA A 78 4.50 -2.61 -0.51
N VAL A 79 5.36 -3.25 -1.30
CA VAL A 79 4.91 -4.20 -2.32
C VAL A 79 4.26 -5.43 -1.68
N PHE A 80 4.86 -5.96 -0.61
CA PHE A 80 4.31 -7.10 0.12
C PHE A 80 3.02 -6.74 0.85
N GLY A 81 2.95 -5.57 1.51
CA GLY A 81 1.72 -5.10 2.16
C GLY A 81 0.56 -4.93 1.18
N ALA A 82 0.77 -4.20 0.09
CA ALA A 82 -0.26 -3.95 -0.91
C ALA A 82 -0.79 -5.25 -1.53
N PHE A 83 0.10 -6.17 -1.86
CA PHE A 83 -0.26 -7.47 -2.41
C PHE A 83 -1.04 -8.31 -1.40
N LEU A 84 -0.50 -8.46 -0.17
CA LEU A 84 -1.10 -9.30 0.86
C LEU A 84 -2.46 -8.74 1.32
N SER A 85 -2.57 -7.42 1.48
CA SER A 85 -3.84 -6.71 1.70
C SER A 85 -4.87 -7.05 0.62
N GLY A 86 -4.47 -7.05 -0.65
CA GLY A 86 -5.36 -7.37 -1.77
C GLY A 86 -5.77 -8.84 -1.81
N VAL A 87 -4.85 -9.76 -1.50
CA VAL A 87 -5.12 -11.22 -1.47
C VAL A 87 -6.08 -11.56 -0.33
N LEU A 88 -5.80 -11.09 0.89
CA LEU A 88 -6.66 -11.36 2.04
C LEU A 88 -8.04 -10.73 1.86
N TYR A 89 -8.10 -9.50 1.35
CA TYR A 89 -9.38 -8.86 1.06
C TYR A 89 -10.19 -9.65 0.02
N LYS A 90 -9.57 -10.03 -1.10
CA LYS A 90 -10.24 -10.78 -2.17
C LYS A 90 -10.79 -12.13 -1.69
N ARG A 91 -10.10 -12.80 -0.75
CA ARG A 91 -10.54 -14.08 -0.20
C ARG A 91 -11.65 -13.96 0.84
N THR A 92 -11.65 -12.88 1.62
CA THR A 92 -12.52 -12.76 2.81
C THR A 92 -13.64 -11.74 2.66
N ASN A 93 -13.53 -10.82 1.69
CA ASN A 93 -14.34 -9.62 1.52
C ASN A 93 -14.45 -8.72 2.77
N LYS A 94 -13.57 -8.90 3.76
CA LYS A 94 -13.56 -8.15 5.03
C LYS A 94 -12.49 -7.05 5.00
N LEU A 95 -12.89 -5.80 5.24
CA LEU A 95 -11.95 -4.66 5.30
C LEU A 95 -10.86 -4.83 6.37
N ILE A 96 -11.19 -5.47 7.49
CA ILE A 96 -10.22 -5.83 8.53
C ILE A 96 -9.10 -6.73 8.00
N MET A 97 -9.42 -7.67 7.09
CA MET A 97 -8.44 -8.59 6.52
C MET A 97 -7.49 -7.88 5.54
N ALA A 98 -7.95 -6.83 4.87
CA ALA A 98 -7.07 -5.94 4.11
C ALA A 98 -6.04 -5.26 5.03
N CYS A 99 -6.53 -4.69 6.13
CA CYS A 99 -5.69 -4.02 7.14
C CYS A 99 -4.65 -4.98 7.76
N ILE A 100 -5.08 -6.19 8.13
CA ILE A 100 -4.18 -7.23 8.64
C ILE A 100 -3.13 -7.60 7.59
N GLY A 101 -3.51 -7.70 6.32
CA GLY A 101 -2.58 -7.97 5.22
C GLY A 101 -1.50 -6.90 5.09
N GLU A 102 -1.82 -5.61 5.27
CA GLU A 102 -0.83 -4.53 5.27
C GLU A 102 0.10 -4.59 6.49
N VAL A 103 -0.43 -4.85 7.69
CA VAL A 103 0.37 -4.96 8.91
C VAL A 103 1.33 -6.15 8.84
N ILE A 104 0.87 -7.30 8.35
CA ILE A 104 1.74 -8.48 8.17
C ILE A 104 2.73 -8.23 7.03
N GLY A 105 2.24 -7.76 5.88
CA GLY A 105 3.02 -7.63 4.66
C GLY A 105 4.08 -6.53 4.76
N THR A 106 3.69 -5.30 5.12
CA THR A 106 4.66 -4.20 5.26
C THR A 106 5.30 -4.20 6.66
N GLY A 107 4.51 -4.43 7.72
CA GLY A 107 4.97 -4.30 9.10
C GLY A 107 5.93 -5.38 9.56
N ILE A 108 5.73 -6.64 9.14
CA ILE A 108 6.55 -7.79 9.56
C ILE A 108 7.44 -8.28 8.42
N ILE A 109 6.85 -8.69 7.29
CA ILE A 109 7.62 -9.24 6.16
C ILE A 109 8.49 -8.12 5.56
N GLY A 110 7.88 -6.96 5.34
CA GLY A 110 8.55 -5.79 4.79
C GLY A 110 9.71 -5.31 5.63
N SER A 111 9.57 -5.27 6.96
CA SER A 111 10.66 -4.85 7.86
C SER A 111 11.81 -5.86 7.89
N ILE A 112 11.52 -7.16 7.87
CA ILE A 112 12.54 -8.22 7.85
C ILE A 112 13.30 -8.20 6.54
N VAL A 113 12.61 -8.09 5.40
CA VAL A 113 13.24 -8.02 4.06
C VAL A 113 14.00 -6.71 3.85
N SER A 114 13.60 -5.66 4.57
CA SER A 114 14.27 -4.35 4.54
C SER A 114 15.70 -4.40 5.11
N VAL A 115 15.96 -5.26 6.10
CA VAL A 115 17.31 -5.39 6.73
C VAL A 115 18.39 -5.91 5.76
N PRO A 116 18.23 -7.03 5.03
CA PRO A 116 19.24 -7.50 4.08
C PRO A 116 19.39 -6.52 2.90
N VAL A 117 18.32 -5.86 2.48
CA VAL A 117 18.37 -4.84 1.41
C VAL A 117 19.24 -3.64 1.84
N MET A 118 19.10 -3.17 3.08
CA MET A 118 19.97 -2.13 3.64
C MET A 118 21.41 -2.59 3.81
N LYS A 119 21.61 -3.83 4.25
CA LYS A 119 22.95 -4.39 4.41
C LYS A 119 23.69 -4.48 3.08
N PHE A 120 23.00 -4.87 2.01
CA PHE A 120 23.56 -5.00 0.66
C PHE A 120 23.83 -3.65 -0.01
N PHE A 121 22.89 -2.70 0.06
CA PHE A 121 23.04 -1.40 -0.61
C PHE A 121 23.84 -0.35 0.17
N PHE A 122 23.77 -0.36 1.51
CA PHE A 122 24.34 0.70 2.36
C PHE A 122 25.46 0.20 3.30
N GLY A 123 25.86 -1.08 3.22
CA GLY A 123 27.01 -1.61 3.95
C GLY A 123 26.89 -1.60 5.49
N LYS A 124 25.70 -1.32 6.04
CA LYS A 124 25.48 -1.31 7.49
C LYS A 124 25.40 -2.74 8.04
N SER A 125 26.50 -3.20 8.63
CA SER A 125 26.70 -4.57 9.10
C SER A 125 26.05 -4.92 10.45
N ASN A 126 25.62 -3.94 11.24
CA ASN A 126 25.15 -4.12 12.63
C ASN A 126 23.64 -3.90 12.88
N LEU A 127 22.79 -4.08 11.87
CA LEU A 127 21.33 -3.94 12.06
C LEU A 127 20.69 -5.26 12.48
N THR A 128 20.10 -5.30 13.67
CA THR A 128 19.28 -6.42 14.15
C THR A 128 18.08 -6.64 13.22
N LEU A 129 17.70 -7.90 12.97
CA LEU A 129 16.64 -8.28 12.03
C LEU A 129 15.28 -7.56 12.30
N PHE A 130 15.05 -7.18 13.56
CA PHE A 130 13.82 -6.51 14.02
C PHE A 130 13.98 -5.01 14.27
N PHE A 131 15.12 -4.40 13.92
CA PHE A 131 15.39 -3.00 14.25
C PHE A 131 14.33 -2.03 13.68
N TYR A 132 13.86 -2.29 12.45
CA TYR A 132 12.83 -1.46 11.79
C TYR A 132 11.40 -1.92 12.06
N THR A 133 11.21 -3.11 12.63
CA THR A 133 9.89 -3.73 12.81
C THR A 133 8.95 -2.89 13.69
N PRO A 134 9.37 -2.35 14.87
CA PRO A 134 8.47 -1.55 15.70
C PRO A 134 7.93 -0.32 14.97
N SER A 135 8.79 0.44 14.28
CA SER A 135 8.38 1.63 13.53
C SER A 135 7.46 1.29 12.36
N PHE A 136 7.75 0.21 11.62
CA PHE A 136 6.92 -0.22 10.49
C PHE A 136 5.55 -0.74 10.95
N VAL A 137 5.49 -1.49 12.05
CA VAL A 137 4.22 -1.94 12.63
C VAL A 137 3.39 -0.75 13.11
N LEU A 138 3.99 0.22 13.80
CA LEU A 138 3.27 1.42 14.23
C LEU A 138 2.75 2.24 13.05
N ALA A 139 3.59 2.45 12.02
CA ALA A 139 3.20 3.18 10.82
C ALA A 139 2.06 2.48 10.05
N THR A 140 2.14 1.15 9.91
CA THR A 140 1.08 0.35 9.25
C THR A 140 -0.20 0.34 10.06
N LEU A 141 -0.16 0.27 11.39
CA LEU A 141 -1.34 0.35 12.24
C LEU A 141 -2.05 1.70 12.13
N MET A 142 -1.29 2.80 12.12
CA MET A 142 -1.86 4.13 11.92
C MET A 142 -2.52 4.27 10.54
N GLY A 143 -1.79 3.89 9.48
CA GLY A 143 -2.32 3.95 8.12
C GLY A 143 -3.53 3.02 7.92
N ALA A 144 -3.50 1.82 8.51
CA ALA A 144 -4.60 0.87 8.47
C ALA A 144 -5.84 1.36 9.21
N THR A 145 -5.67 2.03 10.35
CA THR A 145 -6.80 2.61 11.09
C THR A 145 -7.51 3.69 10.27
N VAL A 146 -6.73 4.60 9.66
CA VAL A 146 -7.28 5.64 8.78
C VAL A 146 -7.95 5.03 7.54
N ALA A 147 -7.30 4.05 6.90
CA ALA A 147 -7.86 3.35 5.74
C ALA A 147 -9.16 2.62 6.08
N PHE A 148 -9.20 1.96 7.23
CA PHE A 148 -10.38 1.25 7.70
C PHE A 148 -11.55 2.21 7.96
N ALA A 149 -11.30 3.33 8.65
CA ALA A 149 -12.33 4.35 8.89
C ALA A 149 -12.88 4.91 7.57
N PHE A 150 -12.00 5.25 6.63
CA PHE A 150 -12.37 5.74 5.31
C PHE A 150 -13.20 4.73 4.51
N LEU A 151 -12.72 3.49 4.38
CA LEU A 151 -13.40 2.44 3.64
C LEU A 151 -14.73 2.05 4.28
N LYS A 152 -14.81 2.05 5.61
CA LYS A 152 -16.06 1.78 6.34
C LYS A 152 -17.09 2.89 6.11
N ALA A 153 -16.66 4.16 6.08
CA ALA A 153 -17.53 5.27 5.71
C ALA A 153 -18.04 5.14 4.27
N MET A 154 -17.18 4.77 3.31
CA MET A 154 -17.58 4.52 1.93
C MET A 154 -18.54 3.33 1.77
N GLN A 155 -18.33 2.26 2.54
CA GLN A 155 -19.21 1.09 2.55
C GLN A 155 -20.60 1.46 3.09
N LYS A 156 -20.67 2.25 4.17
CA LYS A 156 -21.93 2.74 4.74
C LYS A 156 -22.75 3.56 3.74
N ASN A 157 -22.08 4.30 2.86
CA ASN A 157 -22.73 5.12 1.83
C ASN A 157 -23.05 4.37 0.52
N LYS A 158 -22.87 3.04 0.45
CA LYS A 158 -23.00 2.20 -0.76
C LYS A 158 -22.12 2.65 -1.96
N MET A 159 -21.19 3.58 -1.74
CA MET A 159 -20.28 4.07 -2.78
C MET A 159 -19.26 3.00 -3.16
N LEU A 160 -18.87 2.18 -2.19
CA LEU A 160 -17.88 1.12 -2.38
C LEU A 160 -18.41 0.05 -3.36
N ASP A 161 -19.69 -0.32 -3.22
CA ASP A 161 -20.34 -1.29 -4.11
C ASP A 161 -20.58 -0.70 -5.50
N LYS A 162 -21.09 0.54 -5.59
CA LYS A 162 -21.28 1.24 -6.88
C LYS A 162 -19.98 1.39 -7.68
N LEU A 163 -18.88 1.76 -7.00
CA LEU A 163 -17.57 1.89 -7.65
C LEU A 163 -17.06 0.53 -8.11
N LYS A 164 -17.17 -0.52 -7.29
CA LYS A 164 -16.76 -1.86 -7.69
C LYS A 164 -17.58 -2.42 -8.83
N GLU A 165 -18.88 -2.14 -8.86
CA GLU A 165 -19.78 -2.54 -9.94
C GLU A 165 -19.40 -1.81 -11.24
N SER A 166 -19.07 -0.52 -11.18
CA SER A 166 -18.54 0.25 -12.32
C SER A 166 -17.18 -0.27 -12.82
N ILE A 167 -16.38 -0.85 -11.93
CA ILE A 167 -15.03 -1.39 -12.20
C ILE A 167 -15.08 -2.86 -12.68
N ASN A 168 -16.17 -3.59 -12.44
CA ASN A 168 -16.28 -5.02 -12.78
C ASN A 168 -17.43 -5.36 -13.74
N GLY A 169 -18.33 -4.42 -14.03
CA GLY A 169 -19.40 -4.53 -15.04
C GLY A 169 -19.03 -4.09 -16.45
#